data_AF-A0A3D4SW70-F1
#
_entry.id   AF-A0A3D4SW70-F1
#
_cell.length_a   1.000
_cell.length_b   1.000
_cell.length_c   1.000
_cell.angle_alpha   90.00
_cell.angle_beta   90.00
_cell.angle_gamma   90.00
#
_symmetry.space_group_name_H-M   'P 1'
#
loop_
_entity.id
_entity.type
_entity.pdbx_description
1 polymer ?
#
loop_
_entity_poly.entity_id
_entity_poly.type
_entity_poly.pdbx_seq_one_letter_code
_entity_poly.pdbx_strand_id
1 'polypeptide(L)'
;MVSPSDMSGPGAGRIRQDTIYRAGVAGLRPTVPTDAAGLERAARRRMSRKAWAYIAGGAGEGRTMVNNREALDAVRLVPRVGVDRSRRDLSVTLPGGRCDHPVLL
;
A
#
# COMPACT_ATOMS: atom_id res chain seq x y z
N MET A 1 -30.91 14.78 15.78
CA MET A 1 -29.97 13.69 16.11
C MET A 1 -29.40 13.18 14.79
N VAL A 2 -28.17 13.58 14.46
CA VAL A 2 -27.56 13.21 13.16
C VAL A 2 -27.23 11.72 13.21
N SER A 3 -27.83 10.93 12.32
CA SER A 3 -27.48 9.51 12.15
C SER A 3 -26.00 9.37 11.80
N PRO A 4 -25.25 8.40 12.33
CA PRO A 4 -23.83 8.19 12.02
C PRO A 4 -23.52 7.84 10.55
N SER A 5 -24.51 7.85 9.65
CA SER A 5 -24.42 7.43 8.25
C SER A 5 -23.77 8.44 7.30
N ASP A 6 -23.39 9.63 7.78
CA ASP A 6 -23.04 10.78 6.94
C ASP A 6 -21.54 11.08 6.78
N MET A 7 -20.65 10.21 7.28
CA MET A 7 -19.21 10.33 6.99
C MET A 7 -18.85 9.61 5.66
N SER A 8 -19.57 9.92 4.57
CA SER A 8 -19.30 9.35 3.24
C SER A 8 -18.20 10.13 2.51
N GLY A 9 -16.96 9.93 2.93
CA GLY A 9 -15.78 10.38 2.19
C GLY A 9 -15.34 9.35 1.13
N PRO A 10 -14.65 9.78 0.07
CA PRO A 10 -13.95 8.84 -0.82
C PRO A 10 -13.00 7.94 -0.02
N GLY A 11 -12.90 6.66 -0.37
CA GLY A 11 -11.99 5.73 0.32
C GLY A 11 -10.52 6.17 0.27
N ALA A 12 -9.69 5.72 1.23
CA ALA A 12 -8.31 6.18 1.41
C ALA A 12 -7.46 6.18 0.12
N GLY A 13 -7.59 5.15 -0.74
CA GLY A 13 -6.90 5.11 -2.03
C GLY A 13 -7.32 6.22 -3.00
N ARG A 14 -8.62 6.56 -3.05
CA ARG A 14 -9.16 7.64 -3.89
C ARG A 14 -8.72 9.01 -3.38
N ILE A 15 -8.70 9.21 -2.06
CA ILE A 15 -8.14 10.42 -1.42
C ILE A 15 -6.68 10.58 -1.83
N ARG A 16 -5.86 9.54 -1.65
CA ARG A 16 -4.43 9.60 -1.99
C ARG A 16 -4.20 9.89 -3.47
N GLN A 17 -4.96 9.22 -4.34
CA GLN A 17 -4.88 9.42 -5.78
C GLN A 17 -5.23 10.87 -6.17
N ASP A 18 -6.32 11.42 -5.64
CA ASP A 18 -6.72 12.82 -5.88
C ASP A 18 -5.63 13.81 -5.42
N THR A 19 -5.05 13.60 -4.24
CA THR A 19 -3.92 14.41 -3.75
C THR A 19 -2.74 14.39 -4.72
N ILE A 20 -2.33 13.21 -5.21
CA ILE A 20 -1.20 13.09 -6.15
C ILE A 20 -1.51 13.81 -7.46
N TYR A 21 -2.69 13.60 -8.04
CA TYR A 21 -3.03 14.20 -9.33
C TYR A 21 -3.13 15.73 -9.24
N ARG A 22 -3.80 16.27 -8.21
CA ARG A 22 -3.91 17.72 -8.01
C ARG A 22 -2.53 18.36 -7.83
N ALA A 23 -1.67 17.75 -7.02
CA ALA A 23 -0.29 18.22 -6.86
C ALA A 23 0.48 18.16 -8.19
N GLY A 24 0.24 17.12 -9.00
CA GLY A 24 0.84 16.96 -10.32
C GLY A 24 0.46 18.05 -11.32
N VAL A 25 -0.76 18.59 -11.25
CA VAL A 25 -1.17 19.77 -12.07
C VAL A 25 -0.31 20.99 -11.74
N ALA A 26 0.09 21.15 -10.49
CA ALA A 26 1.01 22.18 -10.04
C ALA A 26 2.50 21.81 -10.27
N GLY A 27 2.79 20.73 -11.01
CA GLY A 27 4.15 20.27 -11.30
C GLY A 27 4.84 19.53 -10.15
N LEU A 28 4.16 19.30 -9.02
CA LEU A 28 4.74 18.63 -7.86
C LEU A 28 4.71 17.10 -8.05
N ARG A 29 5.83 16.45 -7.73
CA ARG A 29 5.98 14.98 -7.81
C ARG A 29 6.15 14.39 -6.42
N PRO A 30 5.49 13.26 -6.09
CA PRO A 30 5.71 12.58 -4.82
C PRO A 30 7.17 12.15 -4.65
N THR A 31 7.72 12.34 -3.45
CA THR A 31 9.09 11.89 -3.11
C THR A 31 9.21 10.37 -3.08
N VAL A 32 8.13 9.69 -2.68
CA VAL A 32 8.05 8.22 -2.60
C VAL A 32 7.36 7.69 -3.87
N PRO A 33 7.99 6.79 -4.64
CA PRO A 33 7.37 6.15 -5.79
C PRO A 33 6.14 5.32 -5.40
N THR A 34 5.15 5.24 -6.30
CA THR A 34 3.97 4.38 -6.11
C THR A 34 4.21 2.94 -6.56
N ASP A 35 5.36 2.64 -7.15
CA ASP A 35 5.77 1.30 -7.56
C ASP A 35 6.80 0.71 -6.58
N ALA A 36 6.54 -0.51 -6.09
CA ALA A 36 7.38 -1.15 -5.07
C ALA A 36 8.83 -1.36 -5.56
N ALA A 37 9.02 -1.84 -6.80
CA ALA A 37 10.33 -2.04 -7.39
C ALA A 37 11.11 -0.71 -7.57
N GLY A 38 10.42 0.39 -7.87
CA GLY A 38 10.98 1.73 -7.97
C GLY A 38 11.40 2.26 -6.61
N LEU A 39 10.59 2.04 -5.58
CA LEU A 39 10.95 2.35 -4.19
C LEU A 39 12.20 1.58 -3.77
N GLU A 40 12.27 0.28 -4.05
CA GLU A 40 13.44 -0.55 -3.75
C GLU A 40 14.71 -0.01 -4.44
N ARG A 41 14.66 0.24 -5.75
CA ARG A 41 15.78 0.83 -6.50
C ARG A 41 16.17 2.21 -5.95
N ALA A 42 15.19 3.03 -5.57
CA ALA A 42 15.42 4.35 -5.01
C ALA A 42 16.06 4.28 -3.61
N ALA A 43 15.68 3.30 -2.79
CA ALA A 43 16.27 3.02 -1.49
C ALA A 43 17.71 2.55 -1.64
N ARG A 44 17.98 1.58 -2.53
CA ARG A 44 19.33 1.08 -2.81
C ARG A 44 20.31 2.18 -3.21
N ARG A 45 19.86 3.17 -4.01
CA ARG A 45 20.69 4.32 -4.42
C ARG A 45 20.97 5.30 -3.28
N ARG A 46 20.10 5.39 -2.27
CA ARG A 46 20.20 6.36 -1.17
C ARG A 46 20.85 5.80 0.09
N MET A 47 20.87 4.48 0.25
CA MET A 47 21.45 3.83 1.42
C MET A 47 22.96 3.59 1.27
N SER A 48 23.66 3.53 2.41
CA SER A 48 25.00 2.99 2.44
C SER A 48 25.00 1.51 2.06
N ARG A 49 26.13 1.00 1.55
CA ARG A 49 26.26 -0.43 1.20
C ARG A 49 25.94 -1.36 2.38
N LYS A 50 26.34 -0.97 3.60
CA LYS A 50 26.09 -1.75 4.83
C LYS A 50 24.61 -1.76 5.18
N ALA A 51 23.94 -0.60 5.16
CA ALA A 51 22.51 -0.51 5.46
C ALA A 51 21.68 -1.30 4.43
N TRP A 52 22.02 -1.17 3.15
CA TRP A 52 21.36 -1.93 2.09
C TRP A 52 21.51 -3.45 2.28
N ALA A 53 22.73 -3.93 2.54
CA ALA A 53 22.99 -5.34 2.76
C ALA A 53 22.20 -5.91 3.95
N TYR A 54 22.00 -5.12 5.00
CA TYR A 54 21.21 -5.53 6.16
C TYR A 54 19.71 -5.58 5.87
N ILE A 55 19.17 -4.55 5.21
CA ILE A 55 17.72 -4.43 4.98
C ILE A 55 17.23 -5.33 3.84
N ALA A 56 17.98 -5.41 2.75
CA ALA A 56 17.59 -6.16 1.56
C ALA A 56 18.02 -7.64 1.61
N GLY A 57 18.85 -8.01 2.58
CA GLY A 57 19.38 -9.36 2.72
C GLY A 57 18.32 -10.38 3.13
N GLY A 58 18.43 -11.59 2.58
CA GLY A 58 17.68 -12.77 2.99
C GLY A 58 18.58 -13.83 3.61
N ALA A 59 17.97 -14.86 4.22
CA ALA A 59 18.72 -16.03 4.67
C ALA A 59 19.26 -16.82 3.46
N GLY A 60 20.53 -17.25 3.54
CA GLY A 60 21.20 -18.01 2.49
C GLY A 60 21.18 -17.29 1.15
N GLU A 61 20.81 -18.01 0.09
CA GLU A 61 20.69 -17.48 -1.28
C GLU A 61 19.46 -16.57 -1.49
N GLY A 62 18.61 -16.38 -0.47
CA GLY A 62 17.39 -15.56 -0.58
C GLY A 62 16.22 -16.24 -1.29
N ARG A 63 16.29 -17.55 -1.56
CA ARG A 63 15.23 -18.34 -2.25
C ARG A 63 13.86 -18.15 -1.62
N THR A 64 13.77 -18.18 -0.29
CA THR A 64 12.50 -17.99 0.43
C THR A 64 11.90 -16.61 0.20
N MET A 65 12.72 -15.55 0.07
CA MET A 65 12.19 -14.21 -0.23
C MET A 65 11.57 -14.15 -1.62
N VAL A 66 12.22 -14.78 -2.61
CA VAL A 66 11.69 -14.90 -3.98
C VAL A 66 10.36 -15.66 -3.97
N ASN A 67 10.33 -16.82 -3.30
CA ASN A 67 9.12 -17.65 -3.20
C ASN A 67 7.95 -16.88 -2.54
N ASN A 68 8.21 -16.05 -1.53
CA ASN A 68 7.17 -15.22 -0.90
C ASN A 68 6.53 -14.23 -1.89
N ARG A 69 7.31 -13.63 -2.79
CA ARG A 69 6.83 -12.73 -3.83
C ARG A 69 6.02 -13.49 -4.88
N GLU A 70 6.56 -14.60 -5.38
CA GLU A 70 5.92 -15.45 -6.39
C GLU A 70 4.59 -16.02 -5.90
N ALA A 71 4.48 -16.38 -4.62
CA ALA A 71 3.24 -16.86 -4.02
C ALA A 71 2.08 -15.84 -4.14
N LEU A 72 2.36 -14.55 -4.02
CA LEU A 72 1.37 -13.49 -4.22
C LEU A 72 1.03 -13.30 -5.70
N ASP A 73 1.99 -13.50 -6.61
CA ASP A 73 1.77 -13.41 -8.05
C ASP A 73 0.94 -14.58 -8.60
N ALA A 74 0.89 -15.69 -7.86
CA ALA A 74 0.01 -16.83 -8.16
C ALA A 74 -1.47 -16.54 -7.84
N VAL A 75 -1.78 -15.55 -7.00
CA VAL A 75 -3.15 -15.19 -6.64
C VAL A 75 -3.77 -14.29 -7.71
N ARG A 76 -5.00 -14.62 -8.14
CA ARG A 76 -5.78 -13.82 -9.09
C ARG A 76 -7.03 -13.27 -8.43
N LEU A 77 -7.15 -11.94 -8.41
CA LEU A 77 -8.38 -11.27 -7.98
C LEU A 77 -9.35 -11.22 -9.16
N VAL A 78 -10.50 -11.91 -9.04
CA VAL A 78 -11.54 -11.91 -10.07
C VAL A 78 -12.43 -10.69 -9.91
N PRO A 79 -12.52 -9.79 -10.92
CA PRO A 79 -13.42 -8.65 -10.85
C PRO A 79 -14.88 -9.08 -10.70
N ARG A 80 -15.62 -8.43 -9.81
CA ARG A 80 -17.07 -8.59 -9.67
C ARG A 80 -17.75 -7.35 -10.26
N VAL A 81 -18.33 -7.50 -11.45
CA VAL A 81 -18.99 -6.43 -12.21
C VAL A 81 -20.44 -6.24 -11.74
N GLY A 82 -20.98 -5.03 -11.89
CA GLY A 82 -22.38 -4.70 -11.55
C GLY A 82 -22.69 -4.63 -10.05
N VAL A 83 -21.68 -4.63 -9.18
CA VAL A 83 -21.84 -4.53 -7.73
C VAL A 83 -21.46 -3.13 -7.25
N ASP A 84 -22.36 -2.45 -6.54
CA ASP A 84 -22.04 -1.16 -5.92
C ASP A 84 -20.99 -1.35 -4.82
N ARG A 85 -19.81 -0.72 -5.03
CA ARG A 85 -18.69 -0.66 -4.09
C ARG A 85 -18.20 0.78 -3.90
N SER A 86 -19.13 1.74 -4.00
CA SER A 86 -18.91 3.16 -3.75
C SER A 86 -18.36 3.42 -2.34
N ARG A 87 -18.73 2.58 -1.37
CA ARG A 87 -18.24 2.59 0.01
C ARG A 87 -17.41 1.36 0.33
N ARG A 88 -16.31 1.56 1.06
CA ARG A 88 -15.39 0.50 1.49
C ARG A 88 -15.03 0.76 2.95
N ASP A 89 -15.49 -0.10 3.84
CA ASP A 89 -15.00 -0.14 5.21
C ASP A 89 -13.75 -1.03 5.24
N LEU A 90 -12.62 -0.44 5.66
CA LEU A 90 -11.34 -1.13 5.81
C LEU A 90 -11.02 -1.36 7.30
N SER A 91 -11.88 -0.91 8.20
CA SER A 91 -11.64 -1.07 9.63
C SER A 91 -11.75 -2.53 10.04
N VAL A 92 -10.91 -2.92 11.00
CA VAL A 92 -10.87 -4.27 11.55
C VAL A 92 -10.75 -4.20 13.06
N THR A 93 -11.34 -5.19 13.75
CA THR A 93 -11.15 -5.38 15.19
C THR A 93 -10.20 -6.54 15.40
N LEU A 94 -9.11 -6.28 16.11
CA LEU A 94 -8.10 -7.27 16.48
C LEU A 94 -8.04 -7.38 18.01
N PRO A 95 -7.48 -8.46 18.57
CA PRO A 95 -7.07 -8.44 19.97
C PRO A 95 -6.19 -7.21 20.23
N GLY A 96 -6.60 -6.35 21.16
CA GLY A 96 -5.93 -5.08 21.44
C GLY A 96 -6.61 -3.82 20.90
N GLY A 97 -7.67 -3.93 20.09
CA GLY A 97 -8.51 -2.79 19.74
C GLY A 97 -8.97 -2.75 18.28
N ARG A 98 -9.54 -1.61 17.90
CA ARG A 98 -9.97 -1.33 16.52
C ARG A 98 -8.84 -0.63 15.76
N CYS A 99 -8.59 -1.08 14.54
CA CYS A 99 -7.70 -0.44 13.57
C CYS A 99 -8.53 0.06 12.39
N ASP A 100 -8.20 1.24 11.86
CA ASP A 100 -8.92 1.80 10.70
C ASP A 100 -8.58 1.09 9.38
N HIS A 101 -7.46 0.37 9.35
CA HIS A 101 -6.95 -0.33 8.17
C HIS A 101 -6.41 -1.72 8.54
N PRO A 102 -6.50 -2.72 7.64
CA PRO A 102 -6.03 -4.08 7.89
C PRO A 102 -4.54 -4.22 7.53
N VAL A 103 -3.72 -3.24 7.93
CA VAL A 103 -2.26 -3.20 7.69
C VAL A 103 -1.61 -2.59 8.92
N LEU A 104 -0.54 -3.21 9.40
CA LEU A 104 0.21 -2.80 10.59
C LEU A 104 1.70 -2.61 10.24
N LEU A 105 2.45 -1.91 11.11
CA LEU A 105 3.90 -1.73 11.04
C LEU A 105 4.61 -2.49 12.17
#